data_AF-A0A2M9WFF0-F1
#
_entry.id   AF-A0A2M9WFF0-F1
#
_cell.length_a   1.000
_cell.length_b   1.000
_cell.length_c   1.000
_cell.angle_alpha   90.00
_cell.angle_beta   90.00
_cell.angle_gamma   90.00
#
_symmetry.space_group_name_H-M   'P 1'
#
loop_
_entity.id
_entity.type
_entity.pdbx_description
1 polymer ?
#
loop_
_entity_poly.entity_id
_entity_poly.type
_entity_poly.pdbx_seq_one_letter_code
_entity_poly.pdbx_strand_id
1 'polypeptide(L)'
;MKHTLLLLMAIVLLSGCDNKNADFAPQMKNYAYLYQFEAIPGKVKSTHQRLMAEDGTPIFDVDIAFDSQGCISHVKSIGKSGEITEVTREGDQLTGTENDQAVVVTLDQHCALVKKVTPAMTVDIGYNAQGWVDQISSPASDVKFHLAYNQRGDMTVLSITKGDEEVSRASAEHDADIKKISDVVTTVQRNNQRKTVSTRCKYKNDVPYYCDTETADDSGKIVDKQHGTIEVVYY
;
A
#
# COMPACT_ATOMS: atom_id res chain seq x y z
N MET A 1 9.43 -11.24 -67.77
CA MET A 1 8.21 -11.45 -66.97
C MET A 1 8.67 -11.43 -65.51
N LYS A 2 8.81 -10.27 -64.85
CA LYS A 2 7.78 -9.61 -64.02
C LYS A 2 6.83 -10.63 -63.39
N HIS A 3 7.01 -10.92 -62.09
CA HIS A 3 5.98 -10.85 -61.05
C HIS A 3 6.68 -10.98 -59.68
N THR A 4 6.97 -9.87 -59.02
CA THR A 4 6.16 -9.21 -57.97
C THR A 4 6.61 -9.66 -56.58
N LEU A 5 7.45 -8.81 -55.99
CA LEU A 5 7.58 -8.45 -54.58
C LEU A 5 6.43 -8.95 -53.67
N LEU A 6 6.74 -9.72 -52.64
CA LEU A 6 5.91 -9.82 -51.44
C LEU A 6 6.80 -9.63 -50.21
N LEU A 7 7.08 -8.36 -49.95
CA LEU A 7 7.56 -7.86 -48.66
C LEU A 7 6.37 -8.00 -47.69
N LEU A 8 6.33 -9.07 -46.88
CA LEU A 8 5.47 -9.07 -45.70
C LEU A 8 6.12 -8.14 -44.66
N MET A 9 5.66 -6.89 -44.65
CA MET A 9 5.79 -6.03 -43.49
C MET A 9 5.11 -6.74 -42.31
N ALA A 10 5.92 -7.29 -41.41
CA ALA A 10 5.49 -7.56 -40.06
C ALA A 10 5.17 -6.20 -39.42
N ILE A 11 3.92 -5.76 -39.56
CA ILE A 11 3.32 -4.77 -38.68
C ILE A 11 3.32 -5.46 -37.32
N VAL A 12 4.38 -5.23 -36.54
CA VAL A 12 4.32 -5.39 -35.09
C VAL A 12 3.21 -4.44 -34.70
N LEU A 13 2.03 -5.02 -34.46
CA LEU A 13 0.96 -4.40 -33.74
C LEU A 13 1.62 -3.91 -32.45
N LEU A 14 1.92 -2.62 -32.40
CA LEU A 14 1.88 -1.87 -31.16
C LEU A 14 0.45 -2.04 -30.67
N SER A 15 0.17 -3.17 -30.03
CA SER A 15 -0.80 -3.23 -28.96
C SER A 15 -0.25 -2.29 -27.90
N GLY A 16 -0.44 -0.98 -28.14
CA GLY A 16 -0.66 -0.05 -27.06
C GLY A 16 -1.83 -0.66 -26.31
N CYS A 17 -1.52 -1.42 -25.27
CA CYS A 17 -2.45 -1.79 -24.24
C CYS A 17 -2.91 -0.45 -23.65
N ASP A 18 -3.94 0.11 -24.27
CA ASP A 18 -4.72 1.21 -23.76
C ASP A 18 -5.52 0.63 -22.60
N ASN A 19 -4.81 0.29 -21.51
CA ASN A 19 -5.43 -0.17 -20.28
C ASN A 19 -5.93 1.09 -19.55
N LYS A 20 -7.00 1.68 -20.09
CA LYS A 20 -7.75 2.81 -19.51
C LYS A 20 -8.58 2.39 -18.29
N ASN A 21 -8.09 1.41 -17.55
CA ASN A 21 -8.55 1.14 -16.21
C ASN A 21 -7.72 2.00 -15.25
N ALA A 22 -8.23 2.33 -14.08
CA ALA A 22 -7.41 2.85 -12.99
C ALA A 22 -6.32 1.81 -12.69
N ASP A 23 -5.18 1.90 -13.39
CA ASP A 23 -4.13 0.90 -13.29
C ASP A 23 -3.31 1.24 -12.06
N PHE A 24 -3.57 0.51 -10.99
CA PHE A 24 -2.77 0.53 -9.80
C PHE A 24 -1.58 -0.36 -10.05
N ALA A 25 -0.41 0.24 -10.28
CA ALA A 25 0.83 -0.52 -10.33
C ALA A 25 0.92 -1.38 -9.04
N PRO A 26 1.24 -2.68 -9.13
CA PRO A 26 1.38 -3.54 -7.95
C PRO A 26 2.23 -2.92 -6.84
N GLN A 27 3.27 -2.20 -7.24
CA GLN A 27 4.19 -1.45 -6.40
C GLN A 27 3.47 -0.35 -5.61
N MET A 28 2.55 0.41 -6.23
CA MET A 28 1.74 1.40 -5.52
C MET A 28 0.90 0.75 -4.41
N LYS A 29 0.27 -0.40 -4.68
CA LYS A 29 -0.48 -1.13 -3.65
C LYS A 29 0.43 -1.66 -2.53
N ASN A 30 1.62 -2.14 -2.87
CA ASN A 30 2.61 -2.58 -1.89
C ASN A 30 3.09 -1.42 -1.01
N TYR A 31 3.38 -0.26 -1.60
CA TYR A 31 3.78 0.94 -0.85
C TYR A 31 2.65 1.43 0.05
N ALA A 32 1.42 1.48 -0.46
CA ALA A 32 0.21 1.83 0.30
C ALA A 32 0.09 1.00 1.58
N TYR A 33 0.31 -0.32 1.47
CA TYR A 33 0.33 -1.20 2.62
C TYR A 33 1.52 -0.94 3.56
N LEU A 34 2.76 -0.87 3.02
CA LEU A 34 3.98 -0.77 3.83
C LEU A 34 4.13 0.58 4.55
N TYR A 35 3.65 1.67 3.94
CA TYR A 35 3.70 3.03 4.47
C TYR A 35 2.33 3.55 4.94
N GLN A 36 1.31 2.68 4.99
CA GLN A 36 -0.01 2.94 5.59
C GLN A 36 -0.73 4.16 4.99
N PHE A 37 -0.80 4.22 3.65
CA PHE A 37 -1.54 5.25 2.92
C PHE A 37 -2.50 4.62 1.91
N GLU A 38 -3.45 5.40 1.38
CA GLU A 38 -4.38 4.94 0.36
C GLU A 38 -3.73 4.86 -1.02
N ALA A 39 -3.87 3.73 -1.71
CA ALA A 39 -3.32 3.54 -3.04
C ALA A 39 -3.94 4.52 -4.05
N ILE A 40 -3.10 5.13 -4.88
CA ILE A 40 -3.51 6.16 -5.84
C ILE A 40 -3.27 5.65 -7.28
N PRO A 41 -4.28 5.68 -8.18
CA PRO A 41 -4.11 5.16 -9.52
C PRO A 41 -3.29 6.10 -10.41
N GLY A 42 -2.54 5.54 -11.36
CA GLY A 42 -1.81 6.32 -12.37
C GLY A 42 -0.37 6.73 -12.00
N LYS A 43 0.21 7.63 -12.80
CA LYS A 43 1.62 8.08 -12.66
C LYS A 43 1.76 9.20 -11.63
N VAL A 44 1.75 8.81 -10.36
CA VAL A 44 1.84 9.73 -9.23
C VAL A 44 3.26 10.28 -9.11
N LYS A 45 3.37 11.60 -8.96
CA LYS A 45 4.62 12.30 -8.62
C LYS A 45 4.77 12.45 -7.12
N SER A 46 3.69 12.80 -6.43
CA SER A 46 3.65 12.85 -4.97
C SER A 46 2.23 12.74 -4.43
N THR A 47 2.10 12.31 -3.18
CA THR A 47 0.85 12.36 -2.43
C THR A 47 1.12 12.81 -0.99
N HIS A 48 0.18 13.59 -0.44
CA HIS A 48 0.12 13.93 0.97
C HIS A 48 -1.21 13.40 1.51
N GLN A 49 -1.16 12.58 2.56
CA GLN A 49 -2.35 12.01 3.17
C GLN A 49 -2.35 12.23 4.67
N ARG A 50 -3.53 12.61 5.20
CA ARG A 50 -3.73 12.87 6.63
C ARG A 50 -4.91 12.09 7.12
N LEU A 51 -4.74 11.39 8.24
CA LEU A 51 -5.79 10.72 9.00
C LEU A 51 -6.00 11.45 10.31
N MET A 52 -7.24 11.82 10.59
CA MET A 52 -7.66 12.55 11.78
C MET A 52 -8.73 11.76 12.53
N ALA A 53 -8.75 11.91 13.86
CA ALA A 53 -9.88 11.51 14.68
C ALA A 53 -11.11 12.40 14.41
N GLU A 54 -12.29 11.97 14.85
CA GLU A 54 -13.54 12.75 14.74
C GLU A 54 -13.44 14.17 15.33
N ASP A 55 -12.63 14.36 16.37
CA ASP A 55 -12.40 15.66 17.03
C ASP A 55 -11.34 16.53 16.32
N GLY A 56 -10.76 16.06 15.21
CA GLY A 56 -9.72 16.75 14.46
C GLY A 56 -8.29 16.50 14.96
N THR A 57 -8.09 15.61 15.95
CA THR A 57 -6.75 15.23 16.41
C THR A 57 -6.01 14.44 15.32
N PRO A 58 -4.77 14.81 14.95
CA PRO A 58 -3.96 14.04 14.01
C PRO A 58 -3.66 12.62 14.52
N ILE A 59 -3.87 11.63 13.66
CA ILE A 59 -3.55 10.21 13.90
C ILE A 59 -2.35 9.79 13.04
N PHE A 60 -2.34 10.21 11.78
CA PHE A 60 -1.27 9.87 10.86
C PHE A 60 -1.16 10.94 9.78
N ASP A 61 0.06 11.28 9.39
CA ASP A 61 0.37 12.18 8.30
C ASP A 61 1.48 11.54 7.48
N VAL A 62 1.36 11.52 6.15
CA VAL A 62 2.35 10.91 5.27
C VAL A 62 2.49 11.67 3.97
N ASP A 63 3.72 12.07 3.68
CA ASP A 63 4.19 12.67 2.44
C ASP A 63 5.06 11.66 1.69
N ILE A 64 4.72 11.36 0.44
CA ILE A 64 5.49 10.45 -0.40
C ILE A 64 5.72 11.08 -1.75
N ALA A 65 6.98 11.03 -2.21
CA ALA A 65 7.36 11.40 -3.55
C ALA A 65 7.84 10.17 -4.32
N PHE A 66 7.53 10.14 -5.61
CA PHE A 66 7.96 9.10 -6.54
C PHE A 66 8.82 9.72 -7.64
N ASP A 67 9.55 8.89 -8.39
CA ASP A 67 10.16 9.27 -9.66
C ASP A 67 9.21 8.97 -10.84
N SER A 68 9.65 9.32 -12.06
CA SER A 68 8.84 9.11 -13.28
C SER A 68 8.61 7.63 -13.64
N GLN A 69 9.33 6.71 -13.00
CA GLN A 69 9.15 5.26 -13.12
C GLN A 69 8.24 4.69 -12.03
N GLY A 70 7.77 5.52 -11.08
CA GLY A 70 6.90 5.12 -9.98
C GLY A 70 7.65 4.58 -8.76
N CYS A 71 8.97 4.73 -8.70
CA CYS A 71 9.77 4.33 -7.54
C CYS A 71 9.76 5.41 -6.47
N ILE A 72 9.69 5.02 -5.19
CA ILE A 72 9.80 5.97 -4.07
C ILE A 72 11.12 6.74 -4.18
N SER A 73 11.04 8.07 -4.11
CA SER A 73 12.19 8.95 -4.01
C SER A 73 12.34 9.56 -2.62
N HIS A 74 11.24 9.78 -1.91
CA HIS A 74 11.22 10.28 -0.54
C HIS A 74 9.94 9.84 0.18
N VAL A 75 10.05 9.58 1.48
CA VAL A 75 8.92 9.37 2.39
C VAL A 75 9.17 10.16 3.66
N LYS A 76 8.13 10.85 4.13
CA LYS A 76 8.03 11.36 5.49
C LYS A 76 6.70 10.95 6.07
N SER A 77 6.69 10.34 7.25
CA SER A 77 5.46 10.01 7.96
C SER A 77 5.54 10.39 9.42
N ILE A 78 4.44 10.87 9.98
CA ILE A 78 4.28 11.27 11.37
C ILE A 78 3.12 10.47 11.98
N GLY A 79 3.42 9.67 13.00
CA GLY A 79 2.45 8.88 13.75
C GLY A 79 1.72 9.68 14.84
N LYS A 80 0.68 9.08 15.40
CA LYS A 80 -0.19 9.67 16.42
C LYS A 80 0.57 10.16 17.66
N SER A 81 1.63 9.46 18.06
CA SER A 81 2.43 9.82 19.22
C SER A 81 3.66 10.65 18.85
N GLY A 82 3.71 11.17 17.62
CA GLY A 82 4.79 11.98 17.10
C GLY A 82 5.98 11.16 16.59
N GLU A 83 5.79 9.86 16.34
CA GLU A 83 6.83 9.03 15.71
C GLU A 83 7.11 9.54 14.30
N ILE A 84 8.37 9.82 13.98
CA ILE A 84 8.75 10.36 12.66
C ILE A 84 9.57 9.30 11.93
N THR A 85 9.16 8.99 10.70
CA THR A 85 10.01 8.28 9.74
C THR A 85 10.27 9.22 8.57
N GLU A 86 11.53 9.43 8.21
CA GLU A 86 11.92 10.24 7.06
C GLU A 86 13.07 9.56 6.34
N VAL A 87 12.84 9.13 5.10
CA VAL A 87 13.82 8.43 4.27
C VAL A 87 13.85 8.98 2.85
N THR A 88 15.05 9.01 2.27
CA THR A 88 15.27 9.48 0.89
C THR A 88 16.03 8.43 0.11
N ARG A 89 15.71 8.29 -1.19
CA ARG A 89 16.36 7.30 -2.03
C ARG A 89 17.78 7.72 -2.43
N GLU A 90 18.73 6.84 -2.18
CA GLU A 90 20.12 6.90 -2.62
C GLU A 90 20.48 5.57 -3.29
N GLY A 91 20.52 5.54 -4.62
CA GLY A 91 20.74 4.30 -5.38
C GLY A 91 19.62 3.29 -5.18
N ASP A 92 19.97 2.10 -4.67
CA ASP A 92 19.07 0.99 -4.37
C ASP A 92 18.61 0.98 -2.90
N GLN A 93 18.75 2.10 -2.18
CA GLN A 93 18.36 2.20 -0.77
C GLN A 93 17.51 3.44 -0.50
N LEU A 94 16.59 3.35 0.45
CA LEU A 94 16.03 4.50 1.16
C LEU A 94 16.77 4.64 2.48
N THR A 95 17.47 5.76 2.69
CA THR A 95 18.27 6.03 3.90
C THR A 95 17.68 7.22 4.65
N GLY A 96 17.75 7.19 5.98
CA GLY A 96 17.25 8.29 6.80
C GLY A 96 17.06 7.90 8.26
N THR A 97 16.00 8.39 8.89
CA THR A 97 15.70 8.15 10.30
C THR A 97 14.29 7.63 10.54
N GLU A 98 14.16 6.83 11.59
CA GLU A 98 12.90 6.42 12.19
C GLU A 98 13.04 6.62 13.72
N ASN A 99 12.30 7.57 14.27
CA ASN A 99 12.38 7.95 15.69
C ASN A 99 13.82 8.26 16.14
N ASP A 100 14.51 9.12 15.39
CA ASP A 100 15.92 9.51 15.59
C ASP A 100 16.94 8.36 15.49
N GLN A 101 16.52 7.16 15.10
CA GLN A 101 17.39 6.02 14.82
C GLN A 101 17.64 5.93 13.32
N ALA A 102 18.86 5.59 12.91
CA ALA A 102 19.15 5.35 11.51
C ALA A 102 18.26 4.22 10.96
N VAL A 103 17.72 4.40 9.76
CA VAL A 103 16.99 3.35 9.03
C VAL A 103 17.52 3.25 7.61
N VAL A 104 17.65 2.01 7.14
CA VAL A 104 17.98 1.69 5.75
C VAL A 104 16.94 0.71 5.24
N VAL A 105 16.33 1.05 4.11
CA VAL A 105 15.40 0.17 3.39
C VAL A 105 16.04 -0.18 2.05
N THR A 106 16.27 -1.46 1.79
CA THR A 106 16.83 -1.95 0.52
C THR A 106 15.71 -2.13 -0.50
N LEU A 107 15.96 -1.64 -1.71
CA LEU A 107 15.11 -1.78 -2.88
C LEU A 107 15.71 -2.81 -3.85
N ASP A 108 14.86 -3.58 -4.52
CA ASP A 108 15.30 -4.40 -5.66
C ASP A 108 15.35 -3.58 -6.98
N GLN A 109 15.68 -4.25 -8.08
CA GLN A 109 15.75 -3.62 -9.41
C GLN A 109 14.41 -3.11 -9.94
N HIS A 110 13.28 -3.53 -9.34
CA HIS A 110 11.93 -3.08 -9.64
C HIS A 110 11.38 -2.13 -8.57
N CYS A 111 12.25 -1.59 -7.72
CA CYS A 111 11.93 -0.69 -6.62
C CYS A 111 11.03 -1.29 -5.53
N ALA A 112 10.94 -2.62 -5.44
CA ALA A 112 10.25 -3.30 -4.35
C ALA A 112 11.10 -3.23 -3.06
N LEU A 113 10.46 -2.96 -1.92
CA LEU A 113 11.14 -2.93 -0.62
C LEU A 113 11.37 -4.36 -0.16
N VAL A 114 12.62 -4.82 -0.13
CA VAL A 114 12.93 -6.22 0.23
C VAL A 114 13.42 -6.38 1.66
N LYS A 115 13.95 -5.31 2.24
CA LYS A 115 14.54 -5.34 3.58
C LYS A 115 14.50 -3.98 4.24
N LYS A 116 14.21 -3.93 5.54
CA LYS A 116 14.36 -2.73 6.39
C LYS A 116 15.26 -3.07 7.58
N VAL A 117 16.20 -2.19 7.88
CA VAL A 117 17.15 -2.35 8.99
C VAL A 117 17.16 -1.08 9.82
N THR A 118 17.01 -1.22 11.13
CA THR A 118 17.29 -0.22 12.16
C THR A 118 18.27 -0.82 13.18
N PRO A 119 18.84 -0.04 14.12
CA PRO A 119 19.68 -0.59 15.18
C PRO A 119 18.98 -1.66 16.03
N ALA A 120 17.66 -1.60 16.13
CA ALA A 120 16.86 -2.49 16.97
C ALA A 120 16.27 -3.69 16.20
N MET A 121 16.10 -3.60 14.89
CA MET A 121 15.40 -4.65 14.13
C MET A 121 15.89 -4.79 12.69
N THR A 122 15.76 -6.00 12.17
CA THR A 122 15.80 -6.30 10.74
C THR A 122 14.45 -6.87 10.34
N VAL A 123 13.88 -6.40 9.25
CA VAL A 123 12.62 -6.87 8.68
C VAL A 123 12.89 -7.29 7.23
N ASP A 124 12.52 -8.52 6.91
CA ASP A 124 12.56 -9.06 5.55
C ASP A 124 11.13 -9.07 4.97
N ILE A 125 11.01 -8.64 3.71
CA ILE A 125 9.73 -8.50 3.00
C ILE A 125 9.75 -9.44 1.80
N GLY A 126 8.84 -10.42 1.83
CA GLY A 126 8.64 -11.42 0.79
C GLY A 126 7.56 -11.01 -0.20
N TYR A 127 7.68 -11.51 -1.43
CA TYR A 127 6.75 -11.25 -2.52
C TYR A 127 6.34 -12.55 -3.19
N ASN A 128 5.07 -12.65 -3.57
CA ASN A 128 4.58 -13.76 -4.38
C ASN A 128 4.96 -13.60 -5.87
N ALA A 129 4.61 -14.60 -6.68
CA ALA A 129 4.90 -14.61 -8.12
C ALA A 129 4.23 -13.47 -8.91
N GLN A 130 3.19 -12.85 -8.36
CA GLN A 130 2.49 -11.70 -8.95
C GLN A 130 3.14 -10.36 -8.55
N GLY A 131 4.15 -10.37 -7.67
CA GLY A 131 4.83 -9.18 -7.19
C GLY A 131 4.09 -8.44 -6.07
N TRP A 132 3.18 -9.10 -5.35
CA TRP A 132 2.55 -8.55 -4.14
C TRP A 132 3.26 -9.02 -2.89
N VAL A 133 3.36 -8.16 -1.88
CA VAL A 133 3.92 -8.51 -0.57
C VAL A 133 3.11 -9.66 0.02
N ASP A 134 3.67 -10.83 0.23
CA ASP A 134 2.95 -11.98 0.78
C ASP A 134 3.43 -12.39 2.18
N GLN A 135 4.60 -11.87 2.59
CA GLN A 135 5.18 -12.15 3.87
C GLN A 135 5.98 -10.97 4.43
N ILE A 136 5.85 -10.69 5.71
CA ILE A 136 6.78 -9.83 6.46
C ILE A 136 7.26 -10.59 7.70
N SER A 137 8.56 -10.59 7.93
CA SER A 137 9.15 -11.29 9.08
C SER A 137 10.42 -10.63 9.59
N SER A 138 10.87 -11.03 10.77
CA SER A 138 12.15 -10.58 11.34
C SER A 138 12.91 -11.79 11.88
N PRO A 139 14.23 -11.90 11.64
CA PRO A 139 15.04 -12.97 12.26
C PRO A 139 15.11 -12.86 13.79
N ALA A 140 14.79 -11.70 14.36
CA ALA A 140 14.79 -11.46 15.80
C ALA A 140 13.43 -11.75 16.47
N SER A 141 12.42 -12.19 15.69
CA SER A 141 11.05 -12.40 16.17
C SER A 141 10.44 -13.68 15.60
N ASP A 142 9.62 -14.36 16.39
CA ASP A 142 8.77 -15.47 15.93
C ASP A 142 7.46 -15.00 15.28
N VAL A 143 7.23 -13.68 15.24
CA VAL A 143 6.06 -13.06 14.62
C VAL A 143 6.24 -12.96 13.11
N LYS A 144 5.23 -13.41 12.36
CA LYS A 144 5.17 -13.30 10.90
C LYS A 144 3.82 -12.74 10.46
N PHE A 145 3.86 -11.95 9.40
CA PHE A 145 2.68 -11.44 8.72
C PHE A 145 2.56 -12.18 7.39
N HIS A 146 1.36 -12.63 7.06
CA HIS A 146 1.04 -13.33 5.83
C HIS A 146 -0.12 -12.63 5.14
N LEU A 147 0.05 -12.29 3.88
CA LEU A 147 -0.95 -11.57 3.09
C LEU A 147 -1.46 -12.45 1.95
N ALA A 148 -2.77 -12.37 1.69
CA ALA A 148 -3.38 -13.01 0.54
C ALA A 148 -4.28 -12.02 -0.21
N TYR A 149 -4.40 -12.24 -1.52
CA TYR A 149 -5.01 -11.32 -2.45
C TYR A 149 -6.06 -12.00 -3.32
N ASN A 150 -7.05 -11.23 -3.79
CA ASN A 150 -7.93 -11.67 -4.85
C ASN A 150 -7.25 -11.58 -6.24
N GLN A 151 -7.93 -11.98 -7.31
CA GLN A 151 -7.40 -11.94 -8.68
C GLN A 151 -7.09 -10.52 -9.19
N ARG A 152 -7.62 -9.47 -8.57
CA ARG A 152 -7.35 -8.06 -8.90
C ARG A 152 -6.15 -7.50 -8.13
N GLY A 153 -5.55 -8.30 -7.24
CA GLY A 153 -4.47 -7.85 -6.37
C GLY A 153 -4.95 -6.97 -5.22
N ASP A 154 -6.22 -7.05 -4.82
CA ASP A 154 -6.69 -6.42 -3.58
C ASP A 154 -6.41 -7.36 -2.41
N MET A 155 -5.79 -6.86 -1.34
CA MET A 155 -5.51 -7.66 -0.15
C MET A 155 -6.82 -8.08 0.50
N THR A 156 -7.08 -9.38 0.57
CA THR A 156 -8.28 -9.96 1.16
C THR A 156 -8.05 -10.53 2.55
N VAL A 157 -6.80 -10.90 2.87
CA VAL A 157 -6.45 -11.47 4.18
C VAL A 157 -5.11 -10.93 4.63
N LEU A 158 -5.03 -10.57 5.91
CA LEU A 158 -3.79 -10.41 6.67
C LEU A 158 -3.85 -11.36 7.87
N SER A 159 -2.95 -12.33 7.94
CA SER A 159 -2.78 -13.20 9.11
C SER A 159 -1.48 -12.84 9.82
N ILE A 160 -1.53 -12.78 11.15
CA ILE A 160 -0.36 -12.57 12.00
C ILE A 160 -0.22 -13.83 12.84
N THR A 161 0.92 -14.51 12.67
CA THR A 161 1.25 -15.69 13.46
C THR A 161 2.38 -15.39 14.44
N LYS A 162 2.42 -16.13 15.53
CA LYS A 162 3.53 -16.18 16.48
C LYS A 162 3.95 -17.64 16.64
N GLY A 163 5.08 -18.02 16.06
CA GLY A 163 5.39 -19.42 15.84
C GLY A 163 4.35 -20.04 14.90
N ASP A 164 3.69 -21.11 15.36
CA ASP A 164 2.65 -21.81 14.59
C ASP A 164 1.21 -21.36 14.95
N GLU A 165 1.05 -20.46 15.92
CA GLU A 165 -0.26 -19.97 16.37
C GLU A 165 -0.67 -18.69 15.62
N GLU A 166 -1.88 -18.65 15.06
CA GLU A 166 -2.47 -17.42 14.54
C GLU A 166 -3.01 -16.57 15.69
N VAL A 167 -2.41 -15.39 15.90
CA VAL A 167 -2.77 -14.47 16.98
C VAL A 167 -3.70 -13.34 16.52
N SER A 168 -3.74 -13.09 15.21
CA SER A 168 -4.63 -12.09 14.60
C SER A 168 -4.92 -12.43 13.14
N ARG A 169 -6.14 -12.16 12.69
CA ARG A 169 -6.55 -12.26 11.30
C ARG A 169 -7.44 -11.09 10.93
N ALA A 170 -7.13 -10.42 9.83
CA ALA A 170 -8.03 -9.49 9.17
C ALA A 170 -8.52 -10.10 7.86
N SER A 171 -9.80 -9.96 7.56
CA SER A 171 -10.41 -10.32 6.28
C SER A 171 -11.08 -9.09 5.69
N ALA A 172 -10.87 -8.83 4.41
CA ALA A 172 -11.32 -7.62 3.74
C ALA A 172 -12.27 -7.93 2.58
N GLU A 173 -13.42 -7.27 2.58
CA GLU A 173 -14.41 -7.23 1.51
C GLU A 173 -14.33 -5.87 0.82
N HIS A 174 -13.82 -5.87 -0.41
CA HIS A 174 -13.69 -4.67 -1.25
C HIS A 174 -14.97 -4.41 -2.04
N ASP A 175 -15.23 -3.15 -2.37
CA ASP A 175 -16.33 -2.78 -3.25
C ASP A 175 -16.25 -3.53 -4.59
N ALA A 176 -17.42 -3.79 -5.18
CA ALA A 176 -17.52 -4.47 -6.47
C ALA A 176 -17.07 -3.57 -7.63
N ASP A 177 -17.22 -2.25 -7.48
CA ASP A 177 -16.69 -1.26 -8.41
C ASP A 177 -15.18 -1.12 -8.22
N ILE A 178 -14.43 -1.60 -9.20
CA ILE A 178 -12.95 -1.57 -9.21
C ILE A 178 -12.36 -0.16 -9.14
N LYS A 179 -13.16 0.88 -9.39
CA LYS A 179 -12.74 2.29 -9.28
C LYS A 179 -12.73 2.78 -7.84
N LYS A 180 -13.30 2.02 -6.91
CA LYS A 180 -13.42 2.37 -5.49
C LYS A 180 -12.49 1.52 -4.62
N ILE A 181 -11.21 1.50 -4.94
CA ILE A 181 -10.22 0.63 -4.29
C ILE A 181 -10.13 0.81 -2.76
N SER A 182 -10.41 2.01 -2.26
CA SER A 182 -10.33 2.36 -0.83
C SER A 182 -11.65 2.08 -0.09
N ASP A 183 -12.73 1.74 -0.81
CA ASP A 183 -13.99 1.36 -0.19
C ASP A 183 -13.91 -0.12 0.20
N VAL A 184 -13.63 -0.36 1.48
CA VAL A 184 -13.37 -1.69 2.02
C VAL A 184 -14.06 -1.86 3.37
N VAL A 185 -14.52 -3.08 3.64
CA VAL A 185 -14.95 -3.51 4.98
C VAL A 185 -13.98 -4.58 5.46
N THR A 186 -13.27 -4.30 6.54
CA THR A 186 -12.31 -5.22 7.14
C THR A 186 -12.82 -5.73 8.47
N THR A 187 -12.97 -7.05 8.60
CA THR A 187 -13.20 -7.69 9.90
C THR A 187 -11.87 -8.14 10.48
N VAL A 188 -11.52 -7.62 11.66
CA VAL A 188 -10.33 -7.99 12.41
C VAL A 188 -10.72 -8.86 13.60
N GLN A 189 -10.21 -10.09 13.61
CA GLN A 189 -10.24 -10.98 14.76
C GLN A 189 -8.87 -10.99 15.41
N ARG A 190 -8.78 -10.62 16.68
CA ARG A 190 -7.56 -10.71 17.47
C ARG A 190 -7.89 -11.28 18.84
N ASN A 191 -7.29 -12.43 19.18
CA ASN A 191 -7.71 -13.22 20.32
C ASN A 191 -9.25 -13.46 20.27
N ASN A 192 -9.97 -13.18 21.36
CA ASN A 192 -11.43 -13.28 21.46
C ASN A 192 -12.16 -11.97 21.11
N GLN A 193 -11.48 -10.98 20.54
CA GLN A 193 -12.10 -9.70 20.15
C GLN A 193 -12.26 -9.63 18.65
N ARG A 194 -13.46 -9.21 18.22
CA ARG A 194 -13.78 -8.89 16.84
C ARG A 194 -14.10 -7.42 16.70
N LYS A 195 -13.59 -6.81 15.64
CA LYS A 195 -13.94 -5.46 15.22
C LYS A 195 -14.20 -5.45 13.73
N THR A 196 -15.06 -4.56 13.28
CA THR A 196 -15.28 -4.31 11.86
C THR A 196 -14.91 -2.87 11.58
N VAL A 197 -14.02 -2.65 10.61
CA VAL A 197 -13.59 -1.34 10.14
C VAL A 197 -14.18 -1.14 8.75
N SER A 198 -14.96 -0.09 8.55
CA SER A 198 -15.53 0.26 7.25
C SER A 198 -14.93 1.57 6.78
N THR A 199 -14.30 1.55 5.62
CA THR A 199 -13.79 2.75 4.95
C THR A 199 -14.66 3.05 3.74
N ARG A 200 -15.05 4.31 3.58
CA ARG A 200 -15.80 4.80 2.41
C ARG A 200 -15.22 6.12 1.95
N CYS A 201 -14.90 6.22 0.67
CA CYS A 201 -14.25 7.39 0.13
C CYS A 201 -15.12 8.17 -0.86
N LYS A 202 -14.79 9.44 -0.99
CA LYS A 202 -15.25 10.33 -2.06
C LYS A 202 -14.15 10.37 -3.10
N TYR A 203 -14.56 10.30 -4.37
CA TYR A 203 -13.65 10.16 -5.50
C TYR A 203 -13.80 11.33 -6.47
N LYS A 204 -12.69 11.70 -7.11
CA LYS A 204 -12.66 12.61 -8.26
C LYS A 204 -11.82 11.95 -9.34
N ASN A 205 -12.43 11.63 -10.48
CA ASN A 205 -11.80 10.88 -11.58
C ASN A 205 -11.16 9.56 -11.10
N ASP A 206 -11.92 8.75 -10.36
CA ASP A 206 -11.47 7.47 -9.78
C ASP A 206 -10.33 7.58 -8.73
N VAL A 207 -9.99 8.80 -8.30
CA VAL A 207 -8.97 9.05 -7.26
C VAL A 207 -9.66 9.42 -5.94
N PRO A 208 -9.39 8.71 -4.83
CA PRO A 208 -9.94 9.09 -3.53
C PRO A 208 -9.33 10.43 -3.07
N TYR A 209 -10.16 11.34 -2.57
CA TYR A 209 -9.69 12.63 -2.03
C TYR A 209 -10.09 12.85 -0.57
N TYR A 210 -11.08 12.10 -0.08
CA TYR A 210 -11.55 12.15 1.29
C TYR A 210 -12.17 10.80 1.66
N CYS A 211 -11.85 10.25 2.82
CA CYS A 211 -12.35 8.95 3.27
C CYS A 211 -12.89 9.06 4.70
N ASP A 212 -14.05 8.47 4.97
CA ASP A 212 -14.54 8.26 6.33
C ASP A 212 -14.27 6.80 6.72
N THR A 213 -13.73 6.60 7.92
CA THR A 213 -13.46 5.28 8.50
C THR A 213 -14.22 5.13 9.81
N GLU A 214 -15.06 4.10 9.91
CA GLU A 214 -15.80 3.78 11.12
C GLU A 214 -15.36 2.42 11.66
N THR A 215 -15.08 2.35 12.97
CA THR A 215 -14.82 1.07 13.64
C THR A 215 -16.00 0.70 14.52
N ALA A 216 -16.55 -0.50 14.29
CA ALA A 216 -17.56 -1.13 15.12
C ALA A 216 -16.96 -2.23 16.00
N ASP A 217 -17.48 -2.37 17.23
CA ASP A 217 -17.22 -3.54 18.07
C ASP A 217 -18.03 -4.77 17.62
N ASP A 218 -17.87 -5.89 18.32
CA ASP A 218 -18.56 -7.16 18.00
C ASP A 218 -20.09 -7.08 18.11
N SER A 219 -20.63 -6.08 18.83
CA SER A 219 -22.07 -5.83 18.90
C SER A 219 -22.60 -4.96 17.75
N GLY A 220 -21.71 -4.47 16.88
CA GLY A 220 -22.02 -3.54 15.80
C GLY A 220 -22.10 -2.08 16.25
N LYS A 221 -21.76 -1.76 17.51
CA LYS A 221 -21.73 -0.39 18.00
C LYS A 221 -20.49 0.32 17.46
N ILE A 222 -20.67 1.50 16.85
CA ILE A 222 -19.55 2.35 16.45
C ILE A 222 -18.81 2.86 17.69
N VAL A 223 -17.52 2.57 17.77
CA VAL A 223 -16.63 2.91 18.89
C VAL A 223 -15.54 3.90 18.51
N ASP A 224 -15.29 4.11 17.22
CA ASP A 224 -14.31 5.05 16.72
C ASP A 224 -14.70 5.55 15.32
N LYS A 225 -14.40 6.81 15.05
CA LYS A 225 -14.61 7.47 13.76
C LYS A 225 -13.40 8.31 13.42
N GLN A 226 -12.98 8.20 12.17
CA GLN A 226 -11.83 8.89 11.63
C GLN A 226 -12.15 9.41 10.24
N HIS A 227 -11.44 10.44 9.80
CA HIS A 227 -11.47 10.86 8.41
C HIS A 227 -10.06 11.04 7.85
N GLY A 228 -9.93 10.71 6.57
CA GLY A 228 -8.73 10.87 5.78
C GLY A 228 -8.90 11.96 4.72
N THR A 229 -7.87 12.76 4.48
CA THR A 229 -7.77 13.65 3.30
C THR A 229 -6.59 13.22 2.45
N ILE A 230 -6.75 13.25 1.13
CA ILE A 230 -5.75 12.79 0.17
C ILE A 230 -5.52 13.88 -0.87
N GLU A 231 -4.28 14.31 -0.97
CA GLU A 231 -3.79 15.25 -1.97
C GLU A 231 -2.79 14.52 -2.88
N VAL A 232 -2.88 14.76 -4.18
CA VAL A 232 -2.04 14.09 -5.19
C VAL A 232 -1.56 15.04 -6.27
N VAL A 233 -0.33 14.85 -6.69
CA VAL A 233 0.27 15.48 -7.88
C VAL A 233 0.69 14.38 -8.85
N TYR A 234 0.33 14.53 -10.12
CA TYR A 234 0.68 13.61 -11.21
C TYR A 234 1.84 14.16 -12.06
N TYR A 235 2.47 13.27 -12.84
CA TYR A 235 3.43 13.63 -13.90
C TYR A 235 2.76 14.14 -15.18
#